data_AF-A0A0S8INP9-F1
#
_entry.id   AF-A0A0S8INP9-F1
#
_cell.length_a   1.000
_cell.length_b   1.000
_cell.length_c   1.000
_cell.angle_alpha   90.00
_cell.angle_beta   90.00
_cell.angle_gamma   90.00
#
_symmetry.space_group_name_H-M   'P 1'
#
loop_
_entity.id
_entity.type
_entity.pdbx_description
1 polymer ?
#
loop_
_entity_poly.entity_id
_entity_poly.type
_entity_poly.pdbx_seq_one_letter_code
_entity_poly.pdbx_strand_id
1 'polypeptide(L)'
;MDIPVPLKGFENRNLTVRAAGLFTDPKLFVDGSLVKPSGRRYHLRNNEGHEIELKIKYYLFDPIPKIWVDGNIITLVPRLKLVEYAWLGFVAVLFFFGGIVGIFCAFWAIYFNFRVFRSRLPILAKFLITGVISALAIVAYLYLGTKATLFLRKYDRRIMVP
;
A
#
# COMPACT_ATOMS: atom_id res chain seq x y z
N MET A 1 -9.97 2.53 0.89
CA MET A 1 -9.94 3.89 1.44
C MET A 1 -10.40 4.81 0.35
N ASP A 2 -11.44 5.60 0.61
CA ASP A 2 -12.04 6.49 -0.38
C ASP A 2 -11.46 7.88 -0.17
N ILE A 3 -10.89 8.44 -1.23
CA ILE A 3 -10.16 9.71 -1.22
C ILE A 3 -10.92 10.68 -2.12
N PRO A 4 -11.41 11.81 -1.61
CA PRO A 4 -12.05 12.83 -2.44
C PRO A 4 -11.04 13.43 -3.40
N VAL A 5 -11.45 13.63 -4.65
CA VAL A 5 -10.62 14.20 -5.72
C VAL A 5 -11.12 15.61 -6.01
N PRO A 6 -10.44 16.66 -5.51
CA PRO A 6 -10.78 18.02 -5.88
C PRO A 6 -10.37 18.23 -7.35
N LEU A 7 -11.36 18.32 -8.23
CA LEU A 7 -11.17 18.48 -9.68
C LEU A 7 -11.92 19.73 -10.15
N LYS A 8 -11.21 20.64 -10.83
CA LYS A 8 -11.84 21.82 -11.45
C LYS A 8 -12.88 21.37 -12.49
N GLY A 9 -14.06 21.98 -12.50
CA GLY A 9 -15.17 21.60 -13.38
C GLY A 9 -16.07 20.47 -12.86
N PHE A 10 -15.77 19.93 -11.67
CA PHE A 10 -16.58 18.93 -10.96
C PHE A 10 -16.93 19.39 -9.53
N GLU A 11 -16.92 20.70 -9.26
CA GLU A 11 -17.08 21.27 -7.92
C GLU A 11 -18.45 20.93 -7.28
N ASN A 12 -19.47 20.65 -8.10
CA ASN A 12 -20.79 20.21 -7.64
C ASN A 12 -20.99 18.68 -7.65
N ARG A 13 -19.93 17.90 -7.90
CA ARG A 13 -19.99 16.43 -8.02
C ARG A 13 -19.04 15.75 -7.03
N ASN A 14 -19.53 14.73 -6.36
CA ASN A 14 -18.74 13.98 -5.38
C ASN A 14 -17.86 12.95 -6.08
N LEU A 15 -16.66 13.39 -6.45
CA LEU A 15 -15.64 12.56 -7.06
C LEU A 15 -14.77 11.90 -5.99
N THR A 16 -14.83 10.56 -5.92
CA THR A 16 -14.07 9.78 -4.94
C THR A 16 -13.30 8.65 -5.61
N VAL A 17 -12.03 8.50 -5.25
CA VAL A 17 -11.20 7.36 -5.66
C VAL A 17 -11.02 6.42 -4.50
N ARG A 18 -11.45 5.19 -4.69
CA ARG A 18 -11.12 4.08 -3.81
C ARG A 18 -9.74 3.56 -4.17
N ALA A 19 -8.79 3.75 -3.25
CA ALA A 19 -7.44 3.26 -3.40
C ALA A 19 -7.42 1.73 -3.59
N ALA A 20 -6.50 1.28 -4.43
CA ALA A 20 -6.25 -0.14 -4.69
C ALA A 20 -5.83 -0.89 -3.42
N GLY A 21 -6.26 -2.15 -3.30
CA GLY A 21 -5.73 -3.09 -2.33
C GLY A 21 -4.64 -3.98 -2.94
N LEU A 22 -4.13 -4.94 -2.17
CA LEU A 22 -3.11 -5.88 -2.64
C LEU A 22 -3.60 -6.77 -3.80
N PHE A 23 -4.93 -7.01 -3.85
CA PHE A 23 -5.60 -7.85 -4.85
C PHE A 23 -6.80 -7.15 -5.51
N THR A 24 -6.93 -5.83 -5.34
CA THR A 24 -8.10 -5.08 -5.82
C THR A 24 -7.65 -3.83 -6.54
N ASP A 25 -8.09 -3.69 -7.78
CA ASP A 25 -7.84 -2.50 -8.59
C ASP A 25 -8.47 -1.25 -7.97
N PRO A 26 -7.86 -0.07 -8.19
CA PRO A 26 -8.44 1.19 -7.75
C PRO A 26 -9.74 1.46 -8.53
N LYS A 27 -10.75 1.96 -7.83
CA LYS A 27 -12.08 2.22 -8.39
C LYS A 27 -12.42 3.71 -8.29
N LEU A 28 -12.97 4.27 -9.36
CA LEU A 28 -13.44 5.64 -9.41
C LEU A 28 -14.95 5.68 -9.20
N PHE A 29 -15.41 6.54 -8.29
CA PHE A 29 -16.81 6.77 -8.01
C PHE A 29 -17.15 8.24 -8.29
N VAL A 30 -18.26 8.46 -8.97
CA VAL A 30 -18.83 9.79 -9.22
C VAL A 30 -20.24 9.79 -8.66
N ASP A 31 -20.51 10.66 -7.69
CA ASP A 31 -21.80 10.76 -7.00
C ASP A 31 -22.26 9.39 -6.43
N GLY A 32 -21.30 8.60 -5.94
CA GLY A 32 -21.51 7.25 -5.41
C GLY A 32 -21.62 6.13 -6.46
N SER A 33 -21.68 6.47 -7.75
CA SER A 33 -21.76 5.49 -8.84
C SER A 33 -20.38 5.07 -9.33
N LEU A 34 -20.15 3.76 -9.46
CA LEU A 34 -18.90 3.20 -9.96
C LEU A 34 -18.75 3.49 -11.45
N VAL A 35 -17.66 4.17 -11.82
CA VAL A 35 -17.30 4.39 -13.22
C VAL A 35 -16.46 3.22 -13.70
N LYS A 36 -16.86 2.59 -14.81
CA LYS A 36 -16.06 1.54 -15.44
C LYS A 36 -14.92 2.17 -16.24
N PRO A 37 -13.67 1.73 -16.04
CA PRO A 37 -12.56 2.20 -16.86
C PRO A 37 -12.67 1.65 -18.29
N SER A 38 -12.22 2.45 -19.26
CA SER A 38 -11.88 1.98 -20.60
C SER A 38 -10.38 1.71 -20.63
N GLY A 39 -9.98 0.46 -20.38
CA GLY A 39 -8.57 0.08 -20.20
C GLY A 39 -7.95 0.67 -18.92
N ARG A 40 -6.98 1.58 -19.06
CA ARG A 40 -6.33 2.30 -17.93
C ARG A 40 -6.82 3.75 -17.75
N ARG A 41 -7.83 4.15 -18.53
CA ARG A 41 -8.33 5.53 -18.62
C ARG A 41 -9.80 5.57 -18.21
N TYR A 42 -10.19 6.64 -17.55
CA TYR A 42 -11.55 6.95 -17.18
C TYR A 42 -11.97 8.19 -17.97
N HIS A 43 -13.07 8.09 -18.70
CA HIS A 43 -13.64 9.19 -19.46
C HIS A 43 -14.79 9.75 -18.63
N LEU A 44 -14.64 10.98 -18.13
CA LEU A 44 -15.69 11.67 -17.39
C LEU A 44 -16.15 12.90 -18.13
N ARG A 45 -17.44 13.21 -18.06
CA ARG A 45 -17.98 14.47 -18.56
C ARG A 45 -18.11 15.48 -17.43
N ASN A 46 -17.49 16.64 -17.59
CA ASN A 46 -17.57 17.74 -16.63
C ASN A 46 -18.96 18.42 -16.67
N ASN A 47 -19.19 19.35 -15.75
CA ASN A 47 -20.45 20.09 -15.67
C ASN A 47 -20.73 20.98 -16.90
N GLU A 48 -19.69 21.34 -17.66
CA GLU A 48 -19.77 22.14 -18.89
C GLU A 48 -19.95 21.29 -20.16
N GLY A 49 -19.99 19.95 -20.02
CA GLY A 49 -20.12 19.02 -21.15
C GLY A 49 -18.79 18.59 -21.79
N HIS A 50 -17.65 19.11 -21.34
CA HIS A 50 -16.33 18.69 -21.80
C HIS A 50 -15.96 17.31 -21.27
N GLU A 51 -15.36 16.49 -22.14
CA GLU A 51 -14.82 15.19 -21.78
C GLU A 51 -13.41 15.36 -21.20
N ILE A 52 -13.19 14.84 -19.99
CA ILE A 52 -11.91 14.88 -19.27
C ILE A 52 -11.38 13.45 -19.17
N GLU A 53 -10.10 13.27 -19.52
CA GLU A 53 -9.42 11.99 -19.39
C GLU A 53 -8.72 11.89 -18.03
N LEU A 54 -9.13 10.90 -17.24
CA LEU A 54 -8.57 10.57 -15.93
C LEU A 54 -7.78 9.27 -15.99
N LYS A 55 -6.52 9.33 -15.57
CA LYS A 55 -5.66 8.14 -15.48
C LYS A 55 -5.18 7.93 -14.05
N ILE A 56 -5.48 6.74 -13.51
CA ILE A 56 -5.06 6.33 -12.18
C ILE A 56 -3.77 5.53 -12.31
N LYS A 57 -2.66 6.04 -11.76
CA LYS A 57 -1.38 5.32 -11.71
C LYS A 57 -1.01 5.01 -10.28
N TYR A 58 -0.76 3.73 -9.99
CA TYR A 58 -0.22 3.25 -8.73
C TYR A 58 1.22 2.78 -8.93
N TYR A 59 2.03 2.88 -7.88
CA TYR A 59 3.37 2.29 -7.84
C TYR A 59 3.35 1.16 -6.81
N LEU A 60 4.09 0.07 -7.08
CA LEU A 60 4.15 -1.10 -6.18
C LEU A 60 4.55 -0.72 -4.74
N PHE A 61 5.38 0.31 -4.61
CA PHE A 61 5.91 0.80 -3.34
C PHE A 61 5.34 2.17 -2.92
N ASP A 62 4.37 2.70 -3.66
CA ASP A 62 3.59 3.89 -3.26
C ASP A 62 2.12 3.70 -3.64
N PRO A 63 1.27 3.30 -2.67
CA PRO A 63 -0.15 3.12 -2.90
C PRO A 63 -0.91 4.45 -2.82
N ILE A 64 -0.29 5.65 -2.94
CA ILE A 64 -1.06 6.86 -3.30
C ILE A 64 -1.29 6.73 -4.80
N PRO A 65 -2.52 6.44 -5.27
CA PRO A 65 -2.80 6.59 -6.68
C PRO A 65 -2.58 8.05 -7.06
N LYS A 66 -1.61 8.32 -7.94
CA LYS A 66 -1.49 9.64 -8.56
C LYS A 66 -2.56 9.70 -9.64
N ILE A 67 -3.41 10.70 -9.56
CA ILE A 67 -4.42 10.96 -10.59
C ILE A 67 -3.81 11.94 -11.58
N TRP A 68 -3.83 11.53 -12.85
CA TRP A 68 -3.44 12.36 -13.97
C TRP A 68 -4.72 12.85 -14.65
N VAL A 69 -4.81 14.15 -14.86
CA VAL A 69 -5.95 14.84 -15.50
C VAL A 69 -5.38 15.60 -16.67
N ASP A 70 -5.75 15.22 -17.89
CA ASP A 70 -5.29 15.88 -19.13
C ASP A 70 -3.76 16.09 -19.17
N GLY A 71 -3.00 15.12 -18.65
CA GLY A 71 -1.53 15.16 -18.58
C GLY A 71 -0.93 15.80 -17.32
N ASN A 72 -1.72 16.45 -16.46
CA ASN A 72 -1.26 17.08 -15.22
C ASN A 72 -1.47 16.20 -13.99
N ILE A 73 -0.48 16.16 -13.09
CA ILE A 73 -0.51 15.34 -11.87
C ILE A 73 -1.19 16.12 -10.73
N ILE A 74 -2.34 15.63 -10.25
CA ILE A 74 -2.98 16.16 -9.04
C ILE A 74 -2.52 15.32 -7.84
N THR A 75 -1.92 16.00 -6.86
CA THR A 75 -1.43 15.37 -5.62
C THR A 75 -2.54 15.34 -4.59
N LEU A 76 -3.14 14.17 -4.37
CA LEU A 76 -4.36 14.02 -3.54
C LEU A 76 -4.12 13.98 -2.04
N VAL A 77 -2.91 13.58 -1.61
CA VAL A 77 -2.57 13.36 -0.21
C VAL A 77 -1.14 13.84 0.03
N PRO A 78 -0.84 14.50 1.16
CA PRO A 78 0.51 14.88 1.51
C PRO A 78 1.47 13.68 1.55
N ARG A 79 2.72 13.89 1.13
CA ARG A 79 3.78 12.88 1.17
C ARG A 79 4.02 12.42 2.62
N LEU A 80 4.41 11.16 2.82
CA LEU A 80 4.89 10.66 4.11
C LEU A 80 6.08 11.52 4.58
N LYS A 81 6.14 11.80 5.88
CA LYS A 81 7.26 12.54 6.49
C LYS A 81 8.53 11.70 6.43
N LEU A 82 9.68 12.37 6.41
CA LEU A 82 11.00 11.72 6.42
C LEU A 82 11.13 10.71 7.57
N VAL A 83 10.59 11.04 8.75
CA VAL A 83 10.59 10.17 9.93
C VAL A 83 9.81 8.87 9.68
N GLU A 84 8.69 8.94 8.97
CA GLU A 84 7.89 7.77 8.61
C GLU A 84 8.64 6.88 7.61
N TYR A 85 9.37 7.48 6.66
CA TYR A 85 10.27 6.75 5.77
C TYR A 85 11.42 6.07 6.52
N ALA A 86 12.07 6.77 7.46
CA ALA A 86 13.14 6.20 8.28
C ALA A 86 12.64 5.01 9.11
N TRP A 87 11.43 5.12 9.68
CA TRP A 87 10.80 4.04 10.44
C TRP A 87 10.49 2.81 9.58
N LEU A 88 10.00 3.00 8.35
CA LEU A 88 9.81 1.90 7.40
C LEU A 88 11.15 1.27 6.98
N GLY A 89 12.21 2.08 6.84
CA GLY A 89 13.57 1.62 6.59
C GLY A 89 14.12 0.73 7.70
N PHE A 90 13.81 1.03 8.97
CA PHE A 90 14.21 0.19 10.09
C PHE A 90 13.62 -1.23 10.01
N VAL A 91 12.35 -1.35 9.63
CA VAL A 91 11.71 -2.66 9.40
C VAL A 91 12.32 -3.36 8.19
N ALA A 92 12.76 -2.61 7.19
CA ALA A 92 13.44 -3.17 6.02
C ALA A 92 14.81 -3.80 6.35
N VAL A 93 15.45 -3.46 7.48
CA VAL A 93 16.71 -4.13 7.90
C VAL A 93 16.51 -5.65 8.12
N LEU A 94 15.28 -6.09 8.46
CA LEU A 94 14.92 -7.52 8.54
C LEU A 94 15.12 -8.27 7.21
N PHE A 95 15.12 -7.57 6.06
CA PHE A 95 15.39 -8.17 4.76
C PHE A 95 16.79 -8.80 4.69
N PHE A 96 17.79 -8.17 5.30
CA PHE A 96 19.19 -8.56 5.09
C PHE A 96 19.61 -9.83 5.83
N PHE A 97 18.98 -10.15 6.96
CA PHE A 97 19.43 -11.25 7.82
C PHE A 97 18.61 -12.54 7.68
N GLY A 98 17.48 -12.51 6.98
CA GLY A 98 16.47 -13.59 7.04
C GLY A 98 16.19 -14.39 5.78
N GLY A 99 16.88 -14.12 4.67
CA GLY A 99 16.60 -14.77 3.38
C GLY A 99 15.13 -14.61 2.96
N ILE A 100 14.57 -15.61 2.28
CA ILE A 100 13.18 -15.56 1.77
C ILE A 100 12.14 -15.38 2.89
N VAL A 101 12.37 -16.01 4.06
CA VAL A 101 11.46 -15.90 5.21
C VAL A 101 11.48 -14.49 5.79
N GLY A 102 12.67 -13.89 5.90
CA GLY A 102 12.84 -12.49 6.29
C GLY A 102 12.18 -11.54 5.31
N ILE A 103 12.35 -11.78 4.00
CA ILE A 103 11.70 -10.99 2.95
C ILE A 103 10.18 -11.02 3.06
N PHE A 104 9.60 -12.20 3.23
CA PHE A 104 8.16 -12.33 3.37
C PHE A 104 7.64 -11.57 4.59
N CYS A 105 8.26 -11.75 5.76
CA CYS A 105 7.82 -11.11 7.00
C CYS A 105 7.97 -9.58 6.94
N ALA A 106 9.10 -9.08 6.46
CA ALA A 106 9.36 -7.65 6.35
C ALA A 106 8.43 -6.97 5.33
N PHE A 107 8.14 -7.61 4.19
CA PHE A 107 7.19 -7.09 3.21
C PHE A 107 5.80 -6.85 3.81
N TRP A 108 5.27 -7.83 4.55
CA TRP A 108 3.96 -7.71 5.20
C TRP A 108 3.96 -6.65 6.29
N ALA A 109 5.00 -6.58 7.12
CA ALA A 109 5.14 -5.58 8.16
C ALA A 109 5.13 -4.15 7.57
N ILE A 110 5.91 -3.93 6.51
CA ILE A 110 5.95 -2.66 5.78
C ILE A 110 4.57 -2.33 5.22
N TYR A 111 3.88 -3.28 4.58
CA TYR A 111 2.55 -3.07 4.00
C TYR A 111 1.53 -2.60 5.05
N PHE A 112 1.46 -3.26 6.20
CA PHE A 112 0.52 -2.89 7.26
C PHE A 112 0.91 -1.57 7.94
N ASN A 113 2.20 -1.37 8.24
CA ASN A 113 2.69 -0.11 8.83
C ASN A 113 2.35 1.08 7.95
N PHE A 114 2.51 0.91 6.65
CA PHE A 114 2.20 1.92 5.67
C PHE A 114 0.70 2.31 5.67
N ARG A 115 -0.21 1.33 5.79
CA ARG A 115 -1.65 1.60 5.94
C ARG A 115 -1.98 2.33 7.24
N VAL A 116 -1.32 1.99 8.34
CA VAL A 116 -1.52 2.63 9.64
C VAL A 116 -1.06 4.09 9.62
N PHE A 117 0.11 4.39 9.04
CA PHE A 117 0.58 5.78 8.90
C PHE A 117 -0.37 6.65 8.08
N ARG A 118 -1.06 6.07 7.10
CA ARG A 118 -2.08 6.76 6.30
C ARG A 118 -3.46 6.86 6.93
N SER A 119 -3.70 6.17 8.02
CA SER A 119 -4.98 6.28 8.73
C SER A 119 -5.16 7.68 9.33
N ARG A 120 -6.39 8.03 9.67
CA ARG A 120 -6.72 9.28 10.38
C ARG A 120 -6.45 9.21 11.90
N LEU A 121 -5.71 8.20 12.35
CA LEU A 121 -5.40 8.01 13.77
C LEU A 121 -4.50 9.12 14.32
N PRO A 122 -4.57 9.41 15.63
CA PRO A 122 -3.63 10.32 16.27
C PRO A 122 -2.20 9.78 16.17
N ILE A 123 -1.22 10.69 16.15
CA ILE A 123 0.20 10.37 15.94
C ILE A 123 0.68 9.26 16.90
N LEU A 124 0.32 9.36 18.18
CA LEU A 124 0.70 8.37 19.19
C LEU A 124 0.16 6.96 18.85
N ALA A 125 -1.11 6.86 18.45
CA ALA A 125 -1.71 5.57 18.08
C ALA A 125 -1.03 4.97 16.83
N LYS A 126 -0.62 5.81 15.87
CA LYS A 126 0.14 5.34 14.69
C LYS A 126 1.46 4.69 15.09
N PHE A 127 2.23 5.32 15.97
CA PHE A 127 3.51 4.77 16.41
C PHE A 127 3.33 3.51 17.27
N LEU A 128 2.32 3.46 18.15
CA LEU A 128 2.05 2.26 18.94
C LEU A 128 1.63 1.08 18.07
N ILE A 129 0.67 1.28 17.17
CA ILE A 129 0.17 0.20 16.30
C ILE A 129 1.26 -0.28 15.35
N THR A 130 2.03 0.64 14.74
CA THR A 130 3.15 0.22 13.88
C THR A 130 4.28 -0.44 14.67
N GLY A 131 4.52 -0.04 15.92
CA GLY A 131 5.42 -0.73 16.84
C GLY A 131 4.98 -2.18 17.10
N VAL A 132 3.70 -2.40 17.39
CA VAL A 132 3.12 -3.74 17.60
C VAL A 132 3.23 -4.59 16.34
N ILE A 133 2.90 -4.05 15.16
CA ILE A 133 3.02 -4.76 13.88
C ILE A 133 4.48 -5.18 13.63
N SER A 134 5.43 -4.26 13.86
CA SER A 134 6.86 -4.56 13.71
C SER A 134 7.32 -5.63 14.70
N ALA A 135 6.90 -5.57 15.96
CA ALA A 135 7.23 -6.57 16.97
C ALA A 135 6.67 -7.96 16.59
N LEU A 136 5.41 -8.03 16.15
CA LEU A 136 4.79 -9.26 15.67
C LEU A 136 5.51 -9.84 14.46
N ALA A 137 5.96 -8.99 13.54
CA ALA A 137 6.73 -9.42 12.38
C ALA A 137 8.09 -10.02 12.78
N ILE A 138 8.78 -9.44 13.76
CA ILE A 138 10.03 -10.00 14.31
C ILE A 138 9.77 -11.37 14.96
N VAL A 139 8.72 -11.48 15.79
CA VAL A 139 8.35 -12.75 16.43
C VAL A 139 8.02 -13.82 15.39
N ALA A 140 7.22 -13.47 14.37
CA ALA A 140 6.89 -14.37 13.27
C ALA A 140 8.14 -14.81 12.49
N TYR A 141 9.05 -13.88 12.21
CA TYR A 141 10.33 -14.17 11.56
C TYR A 141 11.17 -15.16 12.37
N LEU A 142 11.36 -14.94 13.67
CA LEU A 142 12.12 -15.83 14.54
C LEU A 142 11.48 -17.23 14.62
N TYR A 143 10.15 -17.29 14.72
CA TYR A 143 9.42 -18.54 14.76
C TYR A 143 9.53 -19.33 13.44
N LEU A 144 9.30 -18.68 12.30
CA LEU A 144 9.40 -19.34 10.99
C LEU A 144 10.85 -19.71 10.65
N GLY A 145 11.81 -18.83 10.98
CA GLY A 145 13.23 -19.08 10.82
C GLY A 145 13.67 -20.32 11.58
N THR A 146 13.33 -20.43 12.87
CA THR A 146 13.67 -21.62 13.68
C THR A 146 13.04 -22.91 13.12
N LYS A 147 11.78 -22.86 12.68
CA LYS A 147 11.13 -24.03 12.05
C LYS A 147 11.80 -24.42 10.74
N ALA A 148 12.15 -23.46 9.89
CA ALA A 148 12.85 -23.71 8.63
C ALA A 148 14.23 -24.34 8.88
N THR A 149 15.01 -23.80 9.81
CA THR A 149 16.33 -24.37 10.17
C THR A 149 16.20 -25.79 10.74
N LEU A 150 15.22 -26.04 11.61
CA LEU A 150 14.98 -27.38 12.17
C LEU A 150 14.54 -28.37 11.08
N PHE A 151 13.72 -27.93 10.12
CA PHE A 151 13.28 -28.75 9.00
C PHE A 151 14.47 -29.14 8.10
N LEU A 152 15.30 -28.17 7.71
CA LEU A 152 16.50 -28.41 6.92
C LEU A 152 17.46 -29.37 7.63
N ARG A 153 17.70 -29.18 8.94
CA ARG A 153 18.56 -30.06 9.74
C ARG A 153 17.99 -31.47 9.93
N LYS A 154 16.65 -31.63 9.90
CA LYS A 154 16.00 -32.95 9.93
C LYS A 154 16.08 -33.63 8.56
N TYR A 155 15.94 -32.88 7.48
CA TYR A 155 16.03 -33.37 6.11
C TYR A 155 17.46 -33.86 5.80
N ASP A 156 18.47 -33.07 6.14
CA ASP A 156 19.88 -33.40 5.94
C ASP A 156 20.28 -34.68 6.70
N ARG A 157 19.81 -34.82 7.95
CA ARG A 157 19.99 -36.04 8.75
C ARG A 157 19.32 -37.29 8.17
N ARG A 158 18.30 -37.17 7.32
CA ARG A 158 17.67 -38.32 6.66
C ARG A 158 18.42 -38.80 5.42
N ILE A 159 19.28 -37.96 4.84
CA ILE A 159 20.06 -38.29 3.65
C ILE A 159 21.39 -38.96 4.03
N MET A 160 21.92 -38.67 5.23
CA MET A 160 23.18 -39.26 5.74
C MET A 160 23.01 -40.61 6.48
N VAL A 161 21.81 -41.15 6.59
CA VAL A 161 21.60 -42.50 7.15
C VAL A 161 21.39 -43.47 5.99
N PRO A 162 22.42 -44.25 5.60
CA PRO A 162 22.25 -45.35 4.64
C PRO A 162 21.39 -46.49 5.21
#